data_AF-A0A9D6WDE0-F1
#
_entry.id   AF-A0A9D6WDE0-F1
#
_cell.length_a   1.000
_cell.length_b   1.000
_cell.length_c   1.000
_cell.angle_alpha   90.00
_cell.angle_beta   90.00
_cell.angle_gamma   90.00
#
_symmetry.space_group_name_H-M   'P 1'
#
loop_
_entity.id
_entity.type
_entity.pdbx_description
1 polymer ?
#
loop_
_entity_poly.entity_id
_entity_poly.type
_entity_poly.pdbx_seq_one_letter_code
_entity_poly.pdbx_strand_id
1 'polypeptide(L)'
;MADVFPLRRIVPFIACGLFAVGAMAGQLKVKITADLESVRVTHDGKPVTIMRDQDPNHTISADYAKTSRDCPPFCVQPGTLAPGVETVGELEVLGYLGAIERGDKSILVIDSRTPDWLAKGTIPGSVNLPWTKLNPEAGADPIEIAEILEKRFGARSQEGLWDYSEAKTLVLYCNGPWCAQSPTNIRTLLKFGYPAHKIKWFRGGMQEWQSLGLTVVK
;
A
#
# COMPACT_ATOMS: atom_id res chain seq x y z
N MET A 1 -45.15 -42.35 -61.18
CA MET A 1 -44.70 -42.06 -59.81
C MET A 1 -43.20 -41.89 -59.89
N ALA A 2 -42.71 -40.66 -59.69
CA ALA A 2 -41.32 -40.30 -59.89
C ALA A 2 -40.59 -40.34 -58.54
N ASP A 3 -39.51 -41.12 -58.48
CA ASP A 3 -38.60 -41.21 -57.34
C ASP A 3 -37.64 -40.02 -57.33
N VAL A 4 -37.58 -39.30 -56.21
CA VAL A 4 -36.63 -38.21 -55.96
C VAL A 4 -35.78 -38.58 -54.73
N PHE A 5 -34.52 -38.90 -54.97
CA PHE A 5 -33.49 -39.08 -53.94
C PHE A 5 -33.00 -37.72 -53.40
N PRO A 6 -32.77 -37.54 -52.09
CA PRO A 6 -32.21 -36.30 -51.56
C PRO A 6 -30.68 -36.28 -51.57
N LEU A 7 -30.11 -35.17 -52.04
CA LEU A 7 -28.68 -34.84 -52.03
C LEU A 7 -28.17 -34.67 -50.58
N ARG A 8 -27.15 -35.44 -50.19
CA ARG A 8 -26.36 -35.21 -48.96
C ARG A 8 -25.35 -34.09 -49.19
N ARG A 9 -25.48 -32.98 -48.46
CA ARG A 9 -24.48 -31.89 -48.40
C ARG A 9 -23.31 -32.31 -47.50
N ILE A 10 -22.09 -32.28 -48.04
CA ILE A 10 -20.84 -32.45 -47.30
C ILE A 10 -20.37 -31.07 -46.85
N VAL A 11 -20.22 -30.88 -45.53
CA VAL A 11 -19.64 -29.66 -44.93
C VAL A 11 -18.19 -29.96 -44.55
N PRO A 12 -17.19 -29.19 -45.01
CA PRO A 12 -15.80 -29.43 -44.62
C PRO A 12 -15.54 -28.84 -43.23
N PHE A 13 -15.07 -29.69 -42.31
CA PHE A 13 -14.56 -29.27 -41.00
C PHE A 13 -13.16 -28.67 -41.20
N ILE A 14 -13.04 -27.35 -41.15
CA ILE A 14 -11.75 -26.66 -41.05
C ILE A 14 -11.32 -26.70 -39.58
N ALA A 15 -10.36 -27.57 -39.26
CA ALA A 15 -9.73 -27.63 -37.95
C ALA A 15 -8.76 -26.44 -37.80
N CYS A 16 -9.23 -25.37 -37.17
CA CYS A 16 -8.41 -24.23 -36.77
C CYS A 16 -7.54 -24.64 -35.58
N GLY A 17 -6.27 -24.95 -35.82
CA GLY A 17 -5.30 -25.29 -34.78
C GLY A 17 -4.98 -24.08 -33.92
N LEU A 18 -5.46 -24.09 -32.67
CA LEU A 18 -5.11 -23.10 -31.65
C LEU A 18 -3.66 -23.36 -31.18
N PHE A 19 -2.69 -22.62 -31.72
CA PHE A 19 -1.36 -22.56 -31.12
C PHE A 19 -1.42 -21.68 -29.87
N ALA A 20 -1.51 -22.32 -28.70
CA ALA A 20 -1.32 -21.64 -27.42
C ALA A 20 0.17 -21.29 -27.26
N VAL A 21 0.53 -20.05 -27.57
CA VAL A 21 1.85 -19.50 -27.21
C VAL A 21 1.84 -19.26 -25.71
N GLY A 22 2.32 -20.22 -24.93
CA GLY A 22 2.59 -20.05 -23.51
C GLY A 22 3.68 -18.99 -23.35
N ALA A 23 3.35 -17.85 -22.76
CA ALA A 23 4.33 -16.84 -22.38
C ALA A 23 5.30 -17.46 -21.36
N MET A 24 6.55 -17.67 -21.77
CA MET A 24 7.64 -18.03 -20.87
C MET A 24 7.98 -16.79 -20.03
N ALA A 25 7.40 -16.68 -18.83
CA ALA A 25 7.85 -15.69 -17.86
C ALA A 25 9.29 -16.05 -17.45
N GLY A 26 10.26 -15.24 -17.86
CA GLY A 26 11.65 -15.42 -17.47
C GLY A 26 11.83 -15.32 -15.96
N GLN A 27 12.65 -16.19 -15.38
CA GLN A 27 12.96 -16.19 -13.95
C GLN A 27 13.58 -14.84 -13.54
N LEU A 28 13.01 -14.18 -12.51
CA LEU A 28 13.56 -12.93 -11.98
C LEU A 28 14.92 -13.17 -11.34
N LYS A 29 15.87 -12.26 -11.61
CA LYS A 29 17.23 -12.32 -11.04
C LYS A 29 17.30 -11.58 -9.71
N VAL A 30 16.65 -10.42 -9.62
CA VAL A 30 16.62 -9.59 -8.40
C VAL A 30 15.29 -9.83 -7.69
N LYS A 31 15.26 -10.77 -6.75
CA LYS A 31 14.06 -11.15 -6.00
C LYS A 31 13.93 -10.35 -4.70
N ILE A 32 12.71 -10.26 -4.17
CA ILE A 32 12.43 -9.62 -2.87
C ILE A 32 13.11 -10.43 -1.75
N THR A 33 12.89 -11.73 -1.74
CA THR A 33 13.61 -12.71 -0.90
C THR A 33 14.02 -13.91 -1.77
N ALA A 34 14.67 -14.93 -1.20
CA ALA A 34 15.00 -16.14 -1.93
C ALA A 34 13.74 -16.86 -2.49
N ASP A 35 12.64 -16.77 -1.75
CA ASP A 35 11.36 -17.45 -1.96
C ASP A 35 10.23 -16.52 -2.45
N LEU A 36 10.39 -15.20 -2.35
CA LEU A 36 9.40 -14.22 -2.80
C LEU A 36 9.93 -13.38 -3.96
N GLU A 37 9.30 -13.55 -5.13
CA GLU A 37 9.65 -12.82 -6.35
C GLU A 37 8.88 -11.50 -6.48
N SER A 38 7.59 -11.52 -6.16
CA SER A 38 6.71 -10.37 -6.28
C SER A 38 5.43 -10.53 -5.45
N VAL A 39 4.73 -9.42 -5.21
CA VAL A 39 3.40 -9.38 -4.61
C VAL A 39 2.46 -8.63 -5.55
N ARG A 40 1.33 -9.25 -5.92
CA ARG A 40 0.25 -8.55 -6.65
C ARG A 40 -0.61 -7.77 -5.68
N VAL A 41 -0.98 -6.57 -6.08
CA VAL A 41 -1.90 -5.68 -5.35
C VAL A 41 -2.78 -4.91 -6.32
N THR A 42 -3.89 -4.40 -5.84
CA THR A 42 -4.74 -3.45 -6.56
C THR A 42 -4.44 -2.03 -6.09
N HIS A 43 -4.16 -1.11 -7.01
CA HIS A 43 -4.00 0.32 -6.73
C HIS A 43 -4.89 1.12 -7.67
N ASP A 44 -5.78 1.95 -7.13
CA ASP A 44 -6.78 2.71 -7.90
C ASP A 44 -7.56 1.87 -8.92
N GLY A 45 -7.96 0.67 -8.50
CA GLY A 45 -8.71 -0.30 -9.32
C GLY A 45 -7.89 -1.02 -10.38
N LYS A 46 -6.57 -0.78 -10.47
CA LYS A 46 -5.69 -1.42 -11.44
C LYS A 46 -4.76 -2.43 -10.76
N PRO A 47 -4.53 -3.61 -11.37
CA PRO A 47 -3.55 -4.55 -10.85
C PRO A 47 -2.14 -4.00 -11.02
N VAL A 48 -1.35 -4.06 -9.96
CA VAL A 48 0.07 -3.69 -9.90
C VAL A 48 0.85 -4.85 -9.31
N THR A 49 1.99 -5.17 -9.90
CA THR A 49 2.91 -6.17 -9.35
C THR A 49 4.06 -5.44 -8.66
N ILE A 50 4.13 -5.56 -7.34
CA ILE A 50 5.26 -5.10 -6.55
C ILE A 50 6.39 -6.12 -6.70
N MET A 51 7.52 -5.67 -7.22
CA MET A 51 8.76 -6.44 -7.32
C MET A 51 9.95 -5.49 -7.18
N ARG A 52 11.16 -6.05 -7.08
CA ARG A 52 12.39 -5.25 -7.15
C ARG A 52 12.74 -4.91 -8.59
N ASP A 53 13.34 -3.74 -8.79
CA ASP A 53 13.97 -3.38 -10.05
C ASP A 53 15.01 -4.44 -10.44
N GLN A 54 15.00 -4.83 -11.71
CA GLN A 54 15.86 -5.90 -12.23
C GLN A 54 17.21 -5.39 -12.73
N ASP A 55 17.42 -4.07 -12.83
CA ASP A 55 18.72 -3.47 -13.13
C ASP A 55 19.60 -3.45 -11.87
N PRO A 56 20.73 -4.19 -11.84
CA PRO A 56 21.65 -4.19 -10.70
C PRO A 56 22.32 -2.83 -10.44
N ASN A 57 22.24 -1.88 -11.38
CA ASN A 57 22.78 -0.53 -11.26
C ASN A 57 21.71 0.51 -10.88
N HIS A 58 20.45 0.10 -10.67
CA HIS A 58 19.38 1.00 -10.28
C HIS A 58 19.70 1.71 -8.96
N THR A 59 19.48 3.02 -8.93
CA THR A 59 19.67 3.87 -7.74
C THR A 59 18.36 4.47 -7.27
N ILE A 60 18.27 4.80 -5.99
CA ILE A 60 17.09 5.48 -5.42
C ILE A 60 16.86 6.86 -6.04
N SER A 61 15.62 7.37 -5.92
CA SER A 61 15.31 8.77 -6.31
C SER A 61 16.24 9.76 -5.59
N ALA A 62 16.63 10.82 -6.30
CA ALA A 62 17.47 11.90 -5.77
C ALA A 62 16.86 12.56 -4.52
N ASP A 63 15.53 12.57 -4.39
CA ASP A 63 14.82 13.05 -3.21
C ASP A 63 15.20 12.30 -1.93
N TYR A 64 15.55 11.01 -2.04
CA TYR A 64 15.96 10.15 -0.93
C TYR A 64 17.48 10.01 -0.81
N ALA A 65 18.25 10.42 -1.82
CA ALA A 65 19.72 10.41 -1.78
C ALA A 65 20.32 11.48 -0.85
N LYS A 66 19.58 12.56 -0.53
CA LYS A 66 20.02 13.60 0.41
C LYS A 66 20.13 13.01 1.84
N THR A 67 21.21 13.31 2.55
CA THR A 67 21.46 12.84 3.93
C THR A 67 21.38 13.96 4.97
N SER A 68 21.87 15.16 4.63
CA SER A 68 21.91 16.33 5.52
C SER A 68 20.64 17.17 5.40
N ARG A 69 19.55 16.72 6.01
CA ARG A 69 18.31 17.51 6.15
C ARG A 69 18.32 18.23 7.49
N ASP A 70 18.09 19.54 7.48
CA ASP A 70 18.02 20.32 8.71
C ASP A 70 16.85 19.88 9.60
N CYS A 71 17.10 19.87 10.90
CA CYS A 71 16.08 19.64 11.92
C CYS A 71 15.91 20.94 12.72
N PRO A 72 14.68 21.48 12.84
CA PRO A 72 13.43 21.06 12.21
C PRO A 72 13.34 21.41 10.69
N PRO A 73 12.43 20.77 9.92
CA PRO A 73 11.40 19.80 10.36
C PRO A 73 11.82 18.33 10.23
N PHE A 74 13.01 18.01 9.71
CA PHE A 74 13.42 16.65 9.36
C PHE A 74 14.14 15.92 10.51
N CYS A 75 13.60 16.04 11.72
CA CYS A 75 14.19 15.45 12.91
C CYS A 75 14.00 13.92 12.93
N VAL A 76 15.08 13.20 13.24
CA VAL A 76 15.08 11.73 13.31
C VAL A 76 14.10 11.24 14.38
N GLN A 77 13.28 10.28 14.00
CA GLN A 77 12.27 9.64 14.84
C GLN A 77 12.86 8.41 15.56
N PRO A 78 12.40 8.10 16.78
CA PRO A 78 12.90 6.95 17.53
C PRO A 78 12.57 5.62 16.85
N GLY A 79 13.22 4.53 17.28
CA GLY A 79 12.90 3.17 16.81
C GLY A 79 11.57 2.63 17.38
N THR A 80 11.15 3.14 18.53
CA THR A 80 9.85 2.84 19.16
C THR A 80 9.11 4.15 19.36
N LEU A 81 7.92 4.27 18.76
CA LEU A 81 7.17 5.53 18.78
C LEU A 81 6.31 5.70 20.02
N ALA A 82 5.66 4.62 20.46
CA ALA A 82 4.83 4.57 21.66
C ALA A 82 4.66 3.10 22.11
N PRO A 83 4.37 2.85 23.40
CA PRO A 83 4.03 1.51 23.87
C PRO A 83 2.85 0.90 23.09
N GLY A 84 2.98 -0.36 22.69
CA GLY A 84 1.93 -1.09 21.96
C GLY A 84 1.85 -0.79 20.46
N VAL A 85 2.51 0.26 19.96
CA VAL A 85 2.65 0.50 18.52
C VAL A 85 3.80 -0.33 17.99
N GLU A 86 3.51 -1.21 17.04
CA GLU A 86 4.51 -2.10 16.45
C GLU A 86 5.22 -1.40 15.29
N THR A 87 6.55 -1.38 15.33
CA THR A 87 7.36 -0.96 14.18
C THR A 87 7.60 -2.15 13.27
N VAL A 88 7.28 -1.99 11.99
CA VAL A 88 7.33 -3.05 10.98
C VAL A 88 8.30 -2.71 9.86
N GLY A 89 8.81 -3.72 9.15
CA GLY A 89 9.64 -3.58 7.95
C GLY A 89 8.88 -3.88 6.66
N GLU A 90 9.62 -3.98 5.55
CA GLU A 90 9.06 -4.09 4.20
C GLU A 90 8.35 -5.42 3.98
N LEU A 91 8.86 -6.51 4.56
CA LEU A 91 8.25 -7.83 4.43
C LEU A 91 6.89 -7.87 5.12
N GLU A 92 6.76 -7.28 6.31
CA GLU A 92 5.47 -7.17 6.98
C GLU A 92 4.51 -6.27 6.19
N VAL A 93 4.98 -5.13 5.64
CA VAL A 93 4.16 -4.26 4.78
C VAL A 93 3.66 -5.01 3.54
N LEU A 94 4.53 -5.76 2.87
CA LEU A 94 4.15 -6.64 1.75
C LEU A 94 3.12 -7.69 2.18
N GLY A 95 3.26 -8.25 3.39
CA GLY A 95 2.29 -9.16 3.98
C GLY A 95 0.91 -8.52 4.16
N TYR A 96 0.86 -7.30 4.70
CA TYR A 96 -0.37 -6.52 4.86
C TYR A 96 -1.03 -6.20 3.51
N LEU A 97 -0.25 -5.74 2.53
CA LEU A 97 -0.74 -5.45 1.18
C LEU A 97 -1.30 -6.71 0.49
N GLY A 98 -0.60 -7.85 0.64
CA GLY A 98 -1.06 -9.12 0.11
C GLY A 98 -2.35 -9.63 0.80
N ALA A 99 -2.51 -9.36 2.10
CA ALA A 99 -3.75 -9.69 2.83
C ALA A 99 -4.93 -8.85 2.32
N ILE A 100 -4.71 -7.54 2.10
CA ILE A 100 -5.70 -6.64 1.50
C ILE A 100 -6.13 -7.14 0.12
N GLU A 101 -5.18 -7.53 -0.73
CA GLU A 101 -5.48 -8.09 -2.06
C GLU A 101 -6.31 -9.39 -1.98
N ARG A 102 -6.08 -10.23 -0.95
CA ARG A 102 -6.88 -11.43 -0.70
C ARG A 102 -8.26 -11.14 -0.09
N GLY A 103 -8.62 -9.87 0.08
CA GLY A 103 -9.93 -9.43 0.55
C GLY A 103 -10.02 -9.13 2.04
N ASP A 104 -8.90 -9.04 2.77
CA ASP A 104 -8.92 -8.60 4.16
C ASP A 104 -9.24 -7.10 4.25
N LYS A 105 -10.51 -6.82 4.55
CA LYS A 105 -11.02 -5.45 4.71
C LYS A 105 -10.71 -4.86 6.08
N SER A 106 -10.13 -5.62 7.01
CA SER A 106 -9.80 -5.15 8.36
C SER A 106 -8.48 -4.38 8.41
N ILE A 107 -7.76 -4.24 7.28
CA ILE A 107 -6.43 -3.63 7.23
C ILE A 107 -6.45 -2.42 6.29
N LEU A 108 -5.67 -1.40 6.63
CA LEU A 108 -5.45 -0.24 5.77
C LEU A 108 -3.98 0.20 5.82
N VAL A 109 -3.33 0.29 4.66
CA VAL A 109 -1.98 0.86 4.52
C VAL A 109 -2.09 2.32 4.11
N ILE A 110 -1.51 3.21 4.91
CA ILE A 110 -1.71 4.67 4.82
C ILE A 110 -0.39 5.39 4.55
N ASP A 111 -0.35 6.07 3.41
CA ASP A 111 0.64 7.10 3.15
C ASP A 111 0.25 8.39 3.88
N SER A 112 1.02 8.74 4.93
CA SER A 112 0.75 9.93 5.73
C SER A 112 1.29 11.23 5.13
N ARG A 113 1.90 11.15 3.95
CA ARG A 113 2.57 12.28 3.31
C ARG A 113 1.59 13.26 2.69
N THR A 114 2.03 14.50 2.53
CA THR A 114 1.34 15.53 1.76
C THR A 114 1.32 15.21 0.25
N PRO A 115 0.35 15.76 -0.52
CA PRO A 115 0.17 15.42 -1.94
C PRO A 115 1.40 15.67 -2.85
N ASP A 116 2.26 16.62 -2.51
CA ASP A 116 3.52 16.91 -3.22
C ASP A 116 4.51 15.73 -3.15
N TRP A 117 4.54 15.02 -2.02
CA TRP A 117 5.31 13.78 -1.88
C TRP A 117 4.63 12.60 -2.55
N LEU A 118 3.30 12.55 -2.54
CA LEU A 118 2.53 11.52 -3.21
C LEU A 118 2.79 11.53 -4.72
N ALA A 119 2.81 12.72 -5.35
CA ALA A 119 3.09 12.91 -6.77
C ALA A 119 4.49 12.39 -7.20
N LYS A 120 5.42 12.25 -6.25
CA LYS A 120 6.76 11.69 -6.49
C LYS A 120 6.78 10.16 -6.50
N GLY A 121 5.70 9.52 -6.06
CA GLY A 121 5.51 8.08 -6.05
C GLY A 121 5.14 7.56 -4.66
N THR A 122 4.30 6.53 -4.63
CA THR A 122 3.76 5.89 -3.43
C THR A 122 3.86 4.37 -3.48
N ILE A 123 3.65 3.71 -2.33
CA ILE A 123 3.58 2.25 -2.24
C ILE A 123 2.27 1.78 -2.90
N PRO A 124 2.32 0.90 -3.91
CA PRO A 124 1.10 0.36 -4.53
C PRO A 124 0.20 -0.33 -3.50
N GLY A 125 -1.11 -0.15 -3.62
CA GLY A 125 -2.12 -0.67 -2.69
C GLY A 125 -2.30 0.15 -1.39
N SER A 126 -1.50 1.19 -1.15
CA SER A 126 -1.75 2.15 -0.08
C SER A 126 -2.82 3.20 -0.46
N VAL A 127 -3.40 3.84 0.55
CA VAL A 127 -4.23 5.05 0.39
C VAL A 127 -3.51 6.26 0.97
N ASN A 128 -3.67 7.44 0.36
CA ASN A 128 -3.13 8.67 0.93
C ASN A 128 -4.09 9.28 1.95
N LEU A 129 -3.58 9.55 3.15
CA LEU A 129 -4.25 10.34 4.18
C LEU A 129 -3.19 11.25 4.83
N PRO A 130 -2.98 12.47 4.27
CA PRO A 130 -1.99 13.40 4.77
C PRO A 130 -2.19 13.71 6.25
N TRP A 131 -1.09 13.91 6.97
CA TRP A 131 -1.15 14.19 8.41
C TRP A 131 -1.97 15.43 8.79
N THR A 132 -2.06 16.40 7.88
CA THR A 132 -2.88 17.61 8.02
C THR A 132 -4.39 17.33 8.07
N LYS A 133 -4.83 16.12 7.69
CA LYS A 133 -6.23 15.68 7.78
C LYS A 133 -6.61 15.04 9.10
N LEU A 134 -5.63 14.67 9.92
CA LEU A 134 -5.86 14.06 11.22
C LEU A 134 -5.41 14.94 12.39
N ASN A 135 -4.49 15.88 12.17
CA ASN A 135 -3.90 16.68 13.25
C ASN A 135 -4.63 18.02 13.46
N PRO A 136 -5.35 18.22 14.58
CA PRO A 136 -5.99 19.50 14.89
C PRO A 136 -5.01 20.66 14.98
N GLU A 137 -3.77 20.43 15.45
CA GLU A 137 -2.71 21.45 15.53
C GLU A 137 -2.28 21.94 14.14
N ALA A 138 -2.56 21.16 13.10
CA ALA A 138 -2.33 21.52 11.70
C ALA A 138 -3.58 22.14 11.03
N GLY A 139 -4.65 22.37 11.78
CA GLY A 139 -5.91 22.91 11.27
C GLY A 139 -6.89 21.88 10.70
N ALA A 140 -6.71 20.59 11.02
CA ALA A 140 -7.70 19.57 10.66
C ALA A 140 -9.07 19.87 11.31
N ASP A 141 -10.13 19.85 10.50
CA ASP A 141 -11.49 20.08 10.98
C ASP A 141 -11.99 18.88 11.82
N PRO A 142 -12.56 19.11 13.03
CA PRO A 142 -13.02 18.01 13.88
C PRO A 142 -14.10 17.11 13.25
N ILE A 143 -14.96 17.66 12.39
CA ILE A 143 -15.99 16.88 11.68
C ILE A 143 -15.29 16.00 10.64
N GLU A 144 -14.33 16.54 9.89
CA GLU A 144 -13.53 15.74 8.94
C GLU A 144 -12.78 14.59 9.64
N ILE A 145 -12.19 14.84 10.81
CA ILE A 145 -11.53 13.79 11.60
C ILE A 145 -12.52 12.71 12.02
N ALA A 146 -13.70 13.09 12.52
CA ALA A 146 -14.74 12.15 12.91
C ALA A 146 -15.20 11.29 11.72
N GLU A 147 -15.38 11.90 10.55
CA GLU A 147 -15.72 11.17 9.32
C GLU A 147 -14.62 10.19 8.90
N ILE A 148 -13.34 10.54 9.06
CA ILE A 148 -12.23 9.63 8.79
C ILE A 148 -12.27 8.43 9.76
N LEU A 149 -12.43 8.68 11.06
CA LEU A 149 -12.50 7.64 12.08
C LEU A 149 -13.64 6.65 11.79
N GLU A 150 -14.83 7.16 11.45
CA GLU A 150 -15.99 6.32 11.16
C GLU A 150 -15.91 5.65 9.79
N LYS A 151 -15.83 6.45 8.72
CA LYS A 151 -16.05 5.98 7.35
C LYS A 151 -14.82 5.25 6.79
N ARG A 152 -13.61 5.62 7.23
CA ARG A 152 -12.36 5.02 6.73
C ARG A 152 -11.79 4.00 7.70
N PHE A 153 -11.80 4.28 9.00
CA PHE A 153 -11.17 3.41 9.99
C PHE A 153 -12.12 2.44 10.69
N GLY A 154 -13.43 2.59 10.54
CA GLY A 154 -14.41 1.68 11.11
C GLY A 154 -14.64 1.86 12.61
N ALA A 155 -14.25 3.00 13.18
CA ALA A 155 -14.68 3.38 14.52
C ALA A 155 -16.18 3.68 14.52
N ARG A 156 -16.83 3.57 15.68
CA ARG A 156 -18.23 3.93 15.86
C ARG A 156 -18.34 5.00 16.93
N SER A 157 -19.09 6.07 16.65
CA SER A 157 -19.48 7.02 17.68
C SER A 157 -20.67 6.46 18.46
N GLN A 158 -20.52 6.34 19.78
CA GLN A 158 -21.57 5.95 20.71
C GLN A 158 -21.64 6.99 21.82
N GLU A 159 -22.68 7.83 21.82
CA GLU A 159 -22.93 8.85 22.85
C GLU A 159 -21.75 9.80 23.10
N GLY A 160 -20.98 10.14 22.05
CA GLY A 160 -19.81 11.03 22.14
C GLY A 160 -18.51 10.33 22.53
N LEU A 161 -18.52 9.00 22.67
CA LEU A 161 -17.34 8.16 22.84
C LEU A 161 -17.04 7.37 21.57
N TRP A 162 -15.76 7.06 21.35
CA TRP A 162 -15.33 6.21 20.24
C TRP A 162 -15.24 4.75 20.67
N ASP A 163 -15.93 3.89 19.94
CA ASP A 163 -15.74 2.43 19.98
C ASP A 163 -14.86 1.99 18.81
N TYR A 164 -13.74 1.34 19.14
CA TYR A 164 -12.75 0.84 18.20
C TYR A 164 -12.74 -0.69 18.08
N SER A 165 -13.72 -1.41 18.61
CA SER A 165 -13.76 -2.89 18.56
C SER A 165 -13.65 -3.40 17.11
N GLU A 166 -14.39 -2.78 16.20
CA GLU A 166 -14.44 -3.10 14.77
C GLU A 166 -13.48 -2.26 13.91
N ALA A 167 -12.69 -1.39 14.54
CA ALA A 167 -11.77 -0.52 13.81
C ALA A 167 -10.65 -1.33 13.14
N LYS A 168 -10.18 -0.83 12.00
CA LYS A 168 -9.14 -1.48 11.19
C LYS A 168 -7.79 -1.53 11.90
N THR A 169 -6.91 -2.42 11.45
CA THR A 169 -5.47 -2.30 11.67
C THR A 169 -4.91 -1.28 10.68
N LEU A 170 -4.22 -0.25 11.18
CA LEU A 170 -3.65 0.82 10.37
C LEU A 170 -2.14 0.63 10.26
N VAL A 171 -1.61 0.56 9.04
CA VAL A 171 -0.17 0.52 8.76
C VAL A 171 0.23 1.86 8.17
N LEU A 172 0.86 2.72 8.96
CA LEU A 172 1.19 4.08 8.54
C LEU A 172 2.66 4.19 8.16
N TYR A 173 2.94 4.96 7.10
CA TYR A 173 4.29 5.28 6.67
C TYR A 173 4.43 6.72 6.17
N CYS A 174 5.67 7.18 6.05
CA CYS A 174 6.03 8.46 5.45
C CYS A 174 7.27 8.30 4.55
N ASN A 175 8.14 9.32 4.44
CA ASN A 175 9.34 9.30 3.62
C ASN A 175 10.46 8.46 4.22
N GLY A 176 10.52 8.36 5.55
CA GLY A 176 11.51 7.56 6.26
C GLY A 176 11.78 8.06 7.66
N PRO A 177 12.88 7.63 8.31
CA PRO A 177 13.17 7.90 9.72
C PRO A 177 13.23 9.37 10.13
N TRP A 178 13.46 10.28 9.18
CA TRP A 178 13.54 11.72 9.39
C TRP A 178 12.20 12.44 9.16
N CYS A 179 11.14 11.74 8.76
CA CYS A 179 9.83 12.32 8.53
C CYS A 179 8.94 12.24 9.79
N ALA A 180 8.41 13.39 10.23
CA ALA A 180 7.49 13.47 11.35
C ALA A 180 6.01 13.21 10.99
N GLN A 181 5.61 13.14 9.71
CA GLN A 181 4.20 13.12 9.31
C GLN A 181 3.43 11.87 9.79
N SER A 182 3.93 10.65 9.54
CA SER A 182 3.31 9.44 10.10
C SER A 182 3.42 9.35 11.63
N PRO A 183 4.54 9.71 12.28
CA PRO A 183 4.59 9.85 13.73
C PRO A 183 3.54 10.79 14.32
N THR A 184 3.28 11.93 13.67
CA THR A 184 2.24 12.87 14.09
C THR A 184 0.86 12.24 13.99
N ASN A 185 0.54 11.57 12.87
CA ASN A 185 -0.70 10.81 12.73
C ASN A 185 -0.88 9.78 13.86
N ILE A 186 0.14 8.97 14.11
CA ILE A 186 0.08 7.93 15.13
C ILE A 186 -0.16 8.53 16.52
N ARG A 187 0.61 9.57 16.90
CA ARG A 187 0.43 10.25 18.19
C ARG A 187 -0.97 10.83 18.32
N THR A 188 -1.51 11.42 17.25
CA THR A 188 -2.87 11.98 17.27
C THR A 188 -3.94 10.89 17.39
N LEU A 189 -3.79 9.77 16.68
CA LEU A 189 -4.70 8.62 16.82
C LEU A 189 -4.69 8.05 18.23
N LEU A 190 -3.51 7.95 18.86
CA LEU A 190 -3.38 7.54 20.26
C LEU A 190 -4.05 8.53 21.21
N LYS A 191 -3.93 9.86 20.96
CA LYS A 191 -4.65 10.89 21.74
C LYS A 191 -6.18 10.75 21.63
N PHE A 192 -6.69 10.27 20.48
CA PHE A 192 -8.11 9.98 20.30
C PHE A 192 -8.54 8.61 20.86
N GLY A 193 -7.62 7.83 21.42
CA GLY A 193 -7.90 6.54 22.03
C GLY A 193 -7.87 5.35 21.07
N TYR A 194 -7.38 5.54 19.84
CA TYR A 194 -7.23 4.43 18.89
C TYR A 194 -6.31 3.34 19.50
N PRO A 195 -6.68 2.05 19.46
CA PRO A 195 -5.93 1.01 20.15
C PRO A 195 -4.51 0.88 19.60
N ALA A 196 -3.49 1.06 20.44
CA ALA A 196 -2.09 1.04 20.02
C ALA A 196 -1.70 -0.24 19.27
N HIS A 197 -2.20 -1.41 19.70
CA HIS A 197 -1.93 -2.70 19.06
C HIS A 197 -2.51 -2.84 17.65
N LYS A 198 -3.50 -2.00 17.28
CA LYS A 198 -4.04 -1.89 15.91
C LYS A 198 -3.26 -0.91 15.04
N ILE A 199 -2.20 -0.27 15.55
CA ILE A 199 -1.36 0.66 14.81
C ILE A 199 0.00 0.02 14.55
N LYS A 200 0.37 -0.03 13.27
CA LYS A 200 1.68 -0.45 12.78
C LYS A 200 2.37 0.74 12.14
N TRP A 201 3.66 0.88 12.39
CA TRP A 201 4.46 1.97 11.83
C TRP A 201 5.58 1.41 10.98
N PHE A 202 5.48 1.61 9.67
CA PHE A 202 6.60 1.38 8.78
C PHE A 202 7.52 2.61 8.82
N ARG A 203 8.47 2.55 9.75
CA ARG A 203 9.43 3.64 10.05
C ARG A 203 10.33 3.96 8.86
N GLY A 204 10.72 2.94 8.10
CA GLY A 204 11.58 3.05 6.93
C GLY A 204 11.00 3.88 5.79
N GLY A 205 9.66 3.85 5.67
CA GLY A 205 8.92 4.64 4.71
C GLY A 205 9.38 4.44 3.27
N MET A 206 9.11 5.44 2.44
CA MET A 206 9.47 5.41 1.03
C MET A 206 10.98 5.33 0.77
N GLN A 207 11.81 5.84 1.68
CA GLN A 207 13.26 5.76 1.53
C GLN A 207 13.73 4.31 1.57
N GLU A 208 13.38 3.55 2.61
CA GLU A 208 13.78 2.13 2.69
C GLU A 208 13.12 1.30 1.57
N TRP A 209 11.84 1.57 1.27
CA TRP A 209 11.14 0.95 0.15
C TRP A 209 11.88 1.12 -1.19
N GLN A 210 12.29 2.35 -1.51
CA GLN A 210 13.05 2.63 -2.74
C GLN A 210 14.50 2.14 -2.66
N SER A 211 15.12 2.12 -1.48
CA SER A 211 16.46 1.53 -1.29
C SER A 211 16.52 0.06 -1.65
N LEU A 212 15.41 -0.67 -1.57
CA LEU A 212 15.30 -2.04 -2.06
C LEU A 212 14.92 -2.14 -3.55
N GLY A 213 14.68 -1.01 -4.22
CA GLY A 213 14.21 -0.96 -5.61
C GLY A 213 12.78 -1.45 -5.78
N LEU A 214 11.96 -1.42 -4.72
CA LEU A 214 10.58 -1.89 -4.79
C LEU A 214 9.72 -0.95 -5.64
N THR A 215 8.78 -1.54 -6.38
CA THR A 215 7.85 -0.83 -7.27
C THR A 215 7.14 0.33 -6.58
N VAL A 216 7.01 1.45 -7.29
CA VAL A 216 6.25 2.64 -6.90
C VAL A 216 5.25 3.04 -7.98
N VAL A 217 4.15 3.67 -7.60
CA VAL A 217 3.10 4.16 -8.50
C VAL A 217 2.83 5.65 -8.27
N LYS A 218 2.23 6.32 -9.26
CA LYS A 218 1.92 7.76 -9.26
C LYS A 218 0.50 7.98 -9.77
#